data_AF-A0A1G0D6S1-F1
#
_entry.id   AF-A0A1G0D6S1-F1
#
_cell.length_a   1.000
_cell.length_b   1.000
_cell.length_c   1.000
_cell.angle_alpha   90.00
_cell.angle_beta   90.00
_cell.angle_gamma   90.00
#
_symmetry.space_group_name_H-M   'P 1'
#
loop_
_entity.id
_entity.type
_entity.pdbx_description
1 polymer ?
#
loop_
_entity_poly.entity_id
_entity_poly.type
_entity_poly.pdbx_seq_one_letter_code
_entity_poly.pdbx_strand_id
1 'polypeptide(L)'
;MIKIDVEGVEPEVIMGLKNTISNHRPMIYWEAFTSDTVRQSRVLLEELGYENFYHLTTNKFKNKFMSNMANLLGKSVYVKHLDQCTSYDGMNVASPIKLM
;
A
#
# COMPACT_ATOMS: atom_id res chain seq x y z
N MET A 1 -6.08 0.73 13.51
CA MET A 1 -5.72 1.08 12.12
C MET A 1 -4.82 2.30 12.18
N ILE A 2 -3.79 2.39 11.34
CA ILE A 2 -2.88 3.54 11.25
C ILE A 2 -2.78 3.96 9.78
N LYS A 3 -2.89 5.26 9.49
CA LYS A 3 -2.53 5.84 8.19
C LYS A 3 -1.21 6.61 8.35
N ILE A 4 -0.27 6.35 7.47
CA ILE A 4 1.03 7.01 7.37
C ILE A 4 1.06 7.71 6.01
N ASP A 5 1.15 9.03 6.05
CA ASP A 5 1.13 9.90 4.87
C ASP A 5 2.05 11.07 5.20
N VAL A 6 3.34 10.89 4.91
CA VAL A 6 4.43 11.75 5.40
C VAL A 6 5.44 12.08 4.31
N GLU A 7 5.04 11.95 3.04
CA GLU A 7 5.77 12.43 1.86
C GLU A 7 7.22 11.91 1.77
N GLY A 8 7.45 10.62 2.00
CA GLY A 8 8.74 9.96 1.77
C GLY A 8 9.50 9.53 3.03
N VAL A 9 8.97 9.83 4.21
CA VAL A 9 9.55 9.53 5.53
C VAL A 9 8.83 8.34 6.21
N GLU A 10 8.15 7.51 5.41
CA GLU A 10 7.36 6.38 5.91
C GLU A 10 8.21 5.35 6.70
N PRO A 11 9.43 4.97 6.26
CA PRO A 11 10.26 4.01 7.01
C PRO A 11 10.57 4.46 8.44
N GLU A 12 10.90 5.73 8.63
CA GLU A 12 11.21 6.31 9.93
C GLU A 12 9.98 6.33 10.84
N VAL A 13 8.79 6.63 10.30
CA VAL A 13 7.54 6.57 11.06
C VAL A 13 7.21 5.14 11.47
N ILE A 14 7.41 4.15 10.58
CA ILE A 14 7.22 2.73 10.92
C ILE A 14 8.14 2.33 12.06
N MET A 15 9.42 2.73 12.01
CA MET A 15 10.38 2.47 13.09
C MET A 15 10.01 3.16 14.40
N GLY A 16 9.58 4.42 14.36
CA GLY A 16 9.09 5.14 15.54
C GLY A 16 7.86 4.49 16.17
N LEU A 17 7.02 3.85 15.35
CA LEU A 17 5.81 3.14 15.78
C LEU A 17 6.04 1.67 16.12
N LYS A 18 7.29 1.16 16.06
CA LYS A 18 7.61 -0.26 16.26
C LYS A 18 6.88 -0.91 17.43
N ASN A 19 6.93 -0.32 18.62
CA ASN A 19 6.27 -0.90 19.80
C ASN A 19 4.74 -0.95 19.65
N THR A 20 4.14 0.10 19.11
CA THR A 20 2.69 0.15 18.85
C THR A 20 2.29 -0.92 17.84
N ILE A 21 3.04 -1.02 16.74
CA ILE A 21 2.80 -1.97 15.65
C ILE A 21 2.96 -3.41 16.16
N SER A 22 4.07 -3.73 16.84
CA SER A 22 4.32 -5.08 17.36
C SER A 22 3.26 -5.53 18.38
N ASN A 23 2.79 -4.62 19.24
CA ASN A 23 1.84 -4.96 20.30
C ASN A 23 0.39 -5.08 19.82
N HIS A 24 0.00 -4.32 18.80
CA HIS A 24 -1.42 -4.20 18.39
C HIS A 24 -1.69 -4.74 16.99
N ARG A 25 -0.65 -4.96 16.18
CA ARG A 25 -0.71 -5.42 14.78
C ARG A 25 -1.84 -4.76 13.97
N PRO A 26 -1.94 -3.42 13.96
CA PRO A 26 -3.03 -2.73 13.27
C PRO A 26 -2.93 -2.93 11.75
N MET A 27 -4.02 -2.81 11.01
CA MET A 27 -3.90 -2.54 9.57
C MET A 27 -3.19 -1.20 9.36
N ILE A 28 -2.18 -1.19 8.49
CA ILE A 28 -1.35 -0.01 8.19
C ILE A 28 -1.58 0.37 6.73
N TYR A 29 -1.96 1.63 6.53
CA TYR A 29 -2.00 2.28 5.24
C TYR A 29 -0.78 3.19 5.16
N TRP A 30 0.06 3.05 4.13
CA TRP A 30 1.17 3.98 3.92
C TRP A 30 1.23 4.46 2.48
N GLU A 31 1.30 5.78 2.32
CA GLU A 31 1.43 6.43 1.02
C GLU A 31 2.91 6.65 0.73
N ALA A 32 3.39 6.11 -0.38
CA ALA A 32 4.79 6.28 -0.78
C ALA A 32 4.86 6.55 -2.28
N PHE A 33 5.78 7.43 -2.67
CA PHE A 33 5.87 7.94 -4.04
C PHE A 33 7.07 7.39 -4.82
N THR A 34 7.94 6.65 -4.16
CA THR A 34 9.10 6.01 -4.80
C THR A 34 9.12 4.51 -4.50
N SER A 35 9.68 3.74 -5.44
CA SER A 35 9.87 2.30 -5.27
C SER A 35 10.81 1.98 -4.10
N ASP A 36 11.80 2.84 -3.83
CA ASP A 36 12.74 2.64 -2.74
C ASP A 36 12.06 2.79 -1.38
N THR A 37 11.26 3.84 -1.20
CA THR A 37 10.50 4.08 0.04
C THR A 37 9.48 2.97 0.29
N VAL A 38 8.80 2.48 -0.75
CA VAL A 38 7.91 1.32 -0.65
C VAL A 38 8.66 0.06 -0.22
N ARG A 39 9.81 -0.23 -0.85
CA ARG A 39 10.62 -1.41 -0.51
C ARG A 39 11.11 -1.35 0.93
N GLN A 40 11.66 -0.21 1.36
CA GLN A 40 12.15 -0.03 2.73
C GLN A 40 11.02 -0.19 3.76
N SER A 41 9.88 0.47 3.52
CA SER A 41 8.70 0.37 4.39
C SER A 41 8.19 -1.06 4.48
N ARG A 42 8.13 -1.77 3.35
CA ARG A 42 7.72 -3.19 3.30
C ARG A 42 8.64 -4.06 4.14
N VAL A 43 9.96 -3.97 3.96
CA VAL A 43 10.93 -4.79 4.70
C VAL A 43 10.76 -4.61 6.21
N LEU A 44 10.60 -3.36 6.67
CA LEU A 44 10.36 -3.08 8.09
C LEU A 44 9.05 -3.70 8.58
N LEU A 45 7.98 -3.64 7.78
CA LEU A 45 6.70 -4.24 8.14
C LEU A 45 6.76 -5.78 8.13
N GLU A 46 7.52 -6.39 7.22
CA GLU A 46 7.81 -7.84 7.22
C GLU A 46 8.53 -8.25 8.52
N GLU A 47 9.56 -7.50 8.92
CA GLU A 47 10.27 -7.71 10.20
C GLU A 47 9.36 -7.56 11.43
N LEU A 48 8.30 -6.75 11.32
CA LEU A 48 7.28 -6.56 12.35
C LEU A 48 6.15 -7.62 12.29
N GLY A 49 6.25 -8.59 11.38
CA GLY A 49 5.38 -9.76 11.29
C GLY A 49 4.18 -9.59 10.36
N TYR A 50 4.22 -8.66 9.41
CA TYR A 50 3.21 -8.57 8.36
C TYR A 50 3.57 -9.47 7.18
N GLU A 51 2.58 -10.20 6.68
CA GLU A 51 2.73 -11.11 5.55
C GLU A 51 1.87 -10.70 4.33
N ASN A 52 0.86 -9.85 4.54
CA ASN A 52 -0.11 -9.50 3.51
C ASN A 52 0.08 -8.04 3.08
N PHE A 53 0.55 -7.84 1.85
CA PHE A 53 0.83 -6.52 1.29
C PHE A 53 0.01 -6.27 0.02
N TYR A 54 -0.61 -5.11 -0.03
CA TYR A 54 -1.48 -4.69 -1.11
C TYR A 54 -1.19 -3.25 -1.55
N HIS A 55 -1.66 -2.92 -2.75
CA HIS A 55 -1.64 -1.59 -3.32
C HIS A 55 -3.05 -1.20 -3.77
N LEU A 56 -3.48 -0.01 -3.39
CA LEU A 56 -4.76 0.56 -3.81
C LEU A 56 -4.55 1.31 -5.13
N THR A 57 -5.13 0.79 -6.20
CA THR A 57 -4.98 1.37 -7.54
C THR A 57 -6.31 1.76 -8.15
N THR A 58 -6.36 2.93 -8.79
CA THR A 58 -7.47 3.36 -9.64
C THR A 58 -7.27 2.95 -11.10
N ASN A 59 -6.05 2.52 -11.46
CA ASN A 59 -5.72 2.10 -12.82
C ASN A 59 -6.28 0.69 -13.08
N LYS A 60 -7.45 0.63 -13.71
CA LYS A 60 -7.77 -0.48 -14.61
C LYS A 60 -6.64 -0.57 -15.63
N PHE A 61 -6.17 -1.78 -15.90
CA PHE A 61 -5.22 -2.12 -16.97
C PHE A 61 -5.20 -1.07 -18.10
N LYS A 62 -4.03 -0.52 -18.45
CA LYS A 62 -3.81 0.27 -19.67
C LYS A 62 -3.99 -0.61 -20.92
N ASN A 63 -5.18 -1.15 -21.15
CA ASN A 63 -5.61 -1.53 -22.48
C ASN A 63 -6.33 -0.31 -23.05
N LYS A 64 -5.67 0.35 -24.01
CA LYS A 64 -6.10 1.58 -24.71
C LYS A 64 -7.55 1.49 -25.23
N PHE A 65 -8.05 0.28 -25.45
CA PHE A 65 -9.40 -0.03 -25.94
C PHE A 65 -10.53 0.18 -24.90
N MET A 66 -10.25 0.06 -23.60
CA MET A 66 -11.28 0.10 -22.54
C MET A 66 -11.34 1.43 -21.76
N SER A 67 -10.45 2.36 -22.08
CA SER A 67 -10.31 3.68 -21.43
C SER A 67 -11.58 4.53 -21.52
N ASN A 68 -12.29 4.50 -22.65
CA ASN A 68 -13.44 5.39 -22.89
C ASN A 68 -14.70 5.00 -22.12
N MET A 69 -14.80 3.75 -21.63
CA MET A 69 -15.99 3.24 -20.93
C MET A 69 -15.88 3.35 -19.41
N ALA A 70 -14.66 3.51 -18.87
CA ALA A 70 -14.40 3.62 -17.45
C ALA A 70 -14.78 4.98 -16.86
N ASN A 71 -14.74 6.05 -17.66
CA ASN A 71 -15.07 7.41 -17.22
C ASN A 71 -16.57 7.63 -16.90
N LEU A 72 -17.44 6.71 -17.33
CA LEU A 72 -18.89 6.79 -17.11
C LEU A 72 -19.36 6.09 -15.81
N LEU A 73 -18.52 5.23 -15.22
CA LEU A 73 -18.90 4.31 -14.13
C LEU A 73 -18.07 4.56 -12.85
N GLY A 74 -17.96 5.83 -12.43
CA GLY A 74 -17.38 6.21 -11.13
C GLY A 74 -15.89 5.84 -10.93
N LYS A 75 -15.23 6.51 -9.98
CA LYS A 75 -13.87 6.11 -9.56
C LYS A 75 -13.96 4.85 -8.70
N SER A 76 -13.81 3.68 -9.32
CA SER A 76 -13.62 2.42 -8.59
C SER A 76 -12.16 2.31 -8.13
N VAL A 77 -11.94 2.01 -6.84
CA VAL A 77 -10.61 1.69 -6.29
C VAL A 77 -10.49 0.17 -6.22
N TYR A 78 -9.36 -0.36 -6.68
CA TYR A 78 -9.05 -1.79 -6.66
C TYR A 78 -7.94 -2.08 -5.68
N VAL A 79 -8.02 -3.22 -5.00
CA VAL A 79 -6.94 -3.77 -4.17
C VAL A 79 -6.21 -4.82 -4.99
N LYS A 80 -4.88 -4.71 -5.10
CA LYS A 80 -4.03 -5.72 -5.74
C LYS A 80 -2.90 -6.11 -4.80
N HIS A 81 -2.32 -7.28 -4.98
CA HIS A 81 -1.09 -7.62 -4.29
C HIS A 81 0.02 -6.64 -4.69
N LEU A 82 0.79 -6.19 -3.70
CA LEU A 82 1.84 -5.18 -3.90
C LEU A 82 2.88 -5.65 -4.94
N ASP A 83 3.21 -6.95 -4.93
CA ASP A 83 4.17 -7.57 -5.86
C ASP A 83 3.73 -7.59 -7.33
N GLN A 84 2.43 -7.40 -7.59
CA GLN A 84 1.87 -7.44 -8.95
C GLN A 84 1.76 -6.05 -9.58
N CYS A 85 2.20 -5.01 -8.87
CA CYS A 85 2.04 -3.63 -9.30
C CYS A 85 3.26 -3.15 -10.08
N THR A 86 3.03 -2.52 -11.24
CA THR A 86 4.08 -1.93 -12.09
C THR A 86 4.38 -0.48 -11.74
N SER A 87 3.60 0.09 -10.82
CA SER A 87 3.79 1.41 -10.23
C SER A 87 3.59 1.29 -8.73
N TYR A 88 4.35 2.06 -7.99
CA TYR A 88 4.35 2.08 -6.53
C TYR A 88 3.89 3.43 -5.98
N ASP A 89 3.40 4.32 -6.85
CA ASP A 89 2.89 5.63 -6.49
C ASP A 89 1.51 5.53 -5.84
N GLY A 90 1.42 6.02 -4.60
CA GLY A 90 0.16 6.16 -3.88
C GLY A 90 0.03 5.20 -2.70
N MET A 91 -1.19 4.74 -2.45
CA MET A 91 -1.55 4.10 -1.18
C MET A 91 -1.30 2.60 -1.17
N ASN A 92 -0.51 2.14 -0.21
CA ASN A 92 -0.22 0.74 0.05
C ASN A 92 -0.85 0.29 1.38
N VAL A 93 -1.04 -1.01 1.54
CA VAL A 93 -1.71 -1.60 2.72
C VAL A 93 -0.96 -2.82 3.22
N ALA A 94 -0.71 -2.87 4.52
CA ALA A 94 -0.12 -4.00 5.23
C ALA A 94 -1.17 -4.47 6.21
N SER A 95 -1.56 -5.73 6.06
CA SER A 95 -2.68 -6.29 6.80
C SER A 95 -2.23 -7.50 7.64
N PRO A 96 -2.65 -7.57 8.92
CA PRO A 96 -2.40 -8.75 9.76
C PRO A 96 -3.21 -9.96 9.29
N ILE A 97 -4.22 -9.76 8.44
CA ILE A 97 -5.06 -10.81 7.86
C ILE A 97 -5.08 -10.70 6.34
N LYS A 98 -5.29 -11.82 5.66
CA LYS A 98 -5.49 -11.85 4.21
C LYS A 98 -6.83 -11.18 3.87
N LEU A 99 -6.82 -10.20 2.96
CA LEU A 99 -8.02 -9.44 2.56
C LEU A 99 -8.77 -10.09 1.37
N MET A 100 -8.13 -11.00 0.64
CA MET A 100 -8.62 -11.67 -0.57
C MET A 100 -8.01 -13.06 -0.71
#